data_AF-A0A377ZPF0-F1
#
_entry.id   AF-A0A377ZPF0-F1
#
_cell.length_a   1.000
_cell.length_b   1.000
_cell.length_c   1.000
_cell.angle_alpha   90.00
_cell.angle_beta   90.00
_cell.angle_gamma   90.00
#
_symmetry.space_group_name_H-M   'P 1'
#
loop_
_entity.id
_entity.type
_entity.pdbx_description
1 polymer ?
#
loop_
_entity_poly.entity_id
_entity_poly.type
_entity_poly.pdbx_seq_one_letter_code
_entity_poly.pdbx_strand_id
1 'polypeptide(L)'
;MVFNIQPLADENHQTLAAVVNKAGDKGASIQFDTRQLPVLTLWKNTDTVKQGYVTGIEPGTSYAYPVTIEREQKRVKQLQPGASAQFDLTYTLLHDSAQVAAVEQKIAQIQGDNKVAENETPIAKE
;
A
#
# COMPACT_ATOMS: atom_id res chain seq x y z
N MET A 1 -2.45 -10.94 -10.09
CA MET A 1 -2.29 -11.45 -8.71
C MET A 1 -2.54 -10.33 -7.72
N VAL A 2 -3.13 -10.63 -6.57
CA VAL A 2 -3.41 -9.66 -5.49
C VAL A 2 -2.74 -10.14 -4.20
N PHE A 3 -2.10 -9.22 -3.47
CA PHE A 3 -1.49 -9.48 -2.16
C PHE A 3 -2.03 -8.50 -1.13
N ASN A 4 -2.38 -9.02 0.05
CA ASN A 4 -2.87 -8.26 1.18
C ASN A 4 -1.70 -7.97 2.14
N ILE A 5 -1.39 -6.68 2.34
CA ILE A 5 -0.23 -6.23 3.09
C ILE A 5 -0.68 -5.49 4.36
N GLN A 6 0.07 -5.70 5.45
CA GLN A 6 0.01 -4.88 6.67
C GLN A 6 1.22 -3.94 6.66
N PRO A 7 1.02 -2.63 6.44
CA PRO A 7 2.13 -1.68 6.40
C PRO A 7 2.66 -1.36 7.80
N LEU A 8 3.98 -1.22 7.93
CA LEU A 8 4.61 -0.52 9.05
C LEU A 8 4.55 1.00 8.80
N ALA A 9 4.74 1.80 9.85
CA ALA A 9 4.77 3.26 9.76
C ALA A 9 5.88 3.84 10.64
N ASP A 10 6.29 5.08 10.34
CA ASP A 10 7.16 5.87 11.19
C ASP A 10 6.45 6.39 12.45
N GLU A 11 7.17 7.15 13.28
CA GLU A 11 6.67 7.74 14.52
C GLU A 11 5.48 8.70 14.33
N ASN A 12 5.24 9.18 13.11
CA ASN A 12 4.14 10.07 12.74
C ASN A 12 2.99 9.32 12.05
N HIS A 13 2.98 7.99 12.12
CA HIS A 13 2.03 7.10 11.44
C HIS A 13 2.09 7.16 9.90
N GLN A 14 3.14 7.75 9.34
CA GLN A 14 3.34 7.83 7.90
C GLN A 14 4.04 6.57 7.41
N THR A 15 3.58 6.04 6.29
CA THR A 15 4.26 4.97 5.56
C THR A 15 4.48 5.38 4.11
N LEU A 16 5.34 4.63 3.40
CA LEU A 16 5.71 4.91 2.02
C LEU A 16 5.74 3.60 1.22
N ALA A 17 4.97 3.55 0.14
CA ALA A 17 5.02 2.47 -0.84
C ALA A 17 5.50 3.02 -2.18
N ALA A 18 6.23 2.22 -2.97
CA ALA A 18 6.76 2.66 -4.25
C ALA A 18 6.81 1.54 -5.29
N VAL A 19 6.77 1.93 -6.57
CA VAL A 19 7.13 1.11 -7.71
C VAL A 19 8.28 1.80 -8.43
N VAL A 20 9.35 1.06 -8.71
CA VAL A 20 10.57 1.56 -9.36
C VAL A 20 10.92 0.70 -10.56
N ASN A 21 11.52 1.30 -11.59
CA ASN A 21 11.95 0.58 -12.78
C ASN A 21 13.23 -0.23 -12.49
N LYS A 22 13.58 -1.13 -13.42
CA LYS A 22 14.75 -2.00 -13.29
C LYS A 22 16.08 -1.24 -13.13
N ALA A 23 16.21 -0.07 -13.72
CA ALA A 23 17.43 0.74 -13.64
C ALA A 23 17.54 1.54 -12.32
N GLY A 24 16.47 1.61 -11.54
CA GLY A 24 16.42 2.41 -10.31
C GLY A 24 16.51 3.91 -10.56
N ASP A 25 16.03 4.40 -11.71
CA ASP A 25 16.11 5.82 -12.10
C ASP A 25 14.75 6.47 -12.38
N LYS A 26 13.67 5.67 -12.32
CA LYS A 26 12.27 6.11 -12.49
C LYS A 26 11.38 5.35 -11.54
N GLY A 27 10.34 6.01 -11.04
CA GLY A 27 9.34 5.37 -10.21
C GLY A 27 8.20 6.28 -9.80
N ALA A 28 7.29 5.75 -9.01
CA ALA A 28 6.27 6.52 -8.32
C ALA A 28 6.17 6.03 -6.88
N SER A 29 6.02 6.96 -5.94
CA SER A 29 5.77 6.65 -4.53
C SER A 29 4.44 7.24 -4.05
N ILE A 30 3.87 6.59 -3.05
CA ILE A 30 2.64 7.00 -2.36
C ILE A 30 2.95 7.02 -0.86
N GLN A 31 3.01 8.21 -0.27
CA GLN A 31 3.02 8.38 1.18
C GLN A 31 1.57 8.45 1.68
N PHE A 32 1.26 7.77 2.79
CA PHE A 32 -0.07 7.82 3.41
C PHE A 32 0.00 7.60 4.93
N ASP A 33 -1.04 8.04 5.63
CA ASP A 33 -1.21 7.82 7.07
C ASP A 33 -1.91 6.48 7.34
N THR A 34 -1.24 5.59 8.08
CA THR A 34 -1.74 4.25 8.40
C THR A 34 -2.92 4.23 9.39
N ARG A 35 -3.23 5.35 10.06
CA ARG A 35 -4.46 5.47 10.86
C ARG A 35 -5.68 5.71 9.97
N GLN A 36 -5.47 6.38 8.84
CA GLN A 36 -6.51 6.70 7.86
C GLN A 36 -6.71 5.54 6.88
N LEU A 37 -5.60 4.95 6.40
CA LEU A 37 -5.56 3.84 5.44
C LEU A 37 -4.72 2.68 6.03
N PRO A 38 -5.28 1.88 6.94
CA PRO A 38 -4.56 0.88 7.74
C PRO A 38 -4.09 -0.36 6.99
N VAL A 39 -4.53 -0.57 5.75
CA VAL A 39 -4.13 -1.75 4.96
C VAL A 39 -3.67 -1.33 3.57
N LEU A 40 -2.83 -2.17 2.96
CA LEU A 40 -2.33 -1.97 1.61
C LEU A 40 -2.64 -3.19 0.75
N THR A 41 -3.22 -2.98 -0.43
CA THR A 41 -3.37 -4.02 -1.44
C THR A 41 -2.33 -3.81 -2.54
N LEU A 42 -1.61 -4.87 -2.92
CA LEU A 42 -0.72 -4.88 -4.07
C LEU A 42 -1.35 -5.72 -5.19
N TRP A 43 -1.71 -5.06 -6.28
CA TRP A 43 -2.22 -5.72 -7.47
C TRP A 43 -1.12 -5.79 -8.54
N LYS A 44 -0.67 -7.00 -8.87
CA LYS A 44 0.29 -7.25 -9.96
C LYS A 44 -0.47 -7.81 -11.16
N ASN A 45 -0.76 -6.97 -12.15
CA ASN A 45 -1.39 -7.37 -13.42
C ASN A 45 -0.39 -7.25 -14.56
N THR A 46 0.60 -8.13 -14.54
CA THR A 46 1.67 -8.18 -15.53
C THR A 46 1.26 -9.08 -16.70
N ASP A 47 0.07 -8.87 -17.24
CA ASP A 47 -0.40 -9.57 -18.45
C ASP A 47 0.24 -8.94 -19.71
N THR A 48 -0.29 -9.25 -20.89
CA THR A 48 0.03 -8.58 -22.14
C THR A 48 -0.32 -7.08 -22.10
N VAL A 49 0.34 -6.29 -22.94
CA VAL A 49 0.05 -4.84 -23.05
C VAL A 49 -1.41 -4.56 -23.42
N LYS A 50 -2.03 -5.39 -24.27
CA LYS A 50 -3.43 -5.22 -24.71
C LYS A 50 -4.45 -5.54 -23.61
N GLN A 51 -4.19 -6.58 -22.82
CA GLN A 51 -5.04 -6.93 -21.68
C GLN A 51 -4.82 -5.98 -20.49
N GLY A 52 -3.58 -5.51 -20.32
CA GLY A 52 -3.15 -4.55 -19.31
C GLY A 52 -1.85 -5.01 -18.65
N TYR A 53 -0.76 -4.29 -18.88
CA TYR A 53 0.51 -4.45 -18.15
C TYR A 53 0.64 -3.33 -17.11
N VAL A 54 0.10 -3.57 -15.92
CA VAL A 54 -0.10 -2.55 -14.90
C VAL A 54 0.08 -3.13 -13.50
N THR A 55 0.38 -2.25 -12.54
CA THR A 55 0.40 -2.60 -11.11
C THR A 55 -0.41 -1.57 -10.33
N GLY A 56 -1.15 -2.03 -9.33
CA GLY A 56 -1.83 -1.19 -8.34
C GLY A 56 -1.09 -1.21 -7.01
N ILE A 57 -0.85 -0.03 -6.46
CA ILE A 57 -0.47 0.18 -5.05
C ILE A 57 -1.68 0.87 -4.42
N GLU A 58 -2.42 0.14 -3.59
CA GLU A 58 -3.79 0.51 -3.21
C GLU A 58 -3.93 0.62 -1.68
N PRO A 59 -3.48 1.74 -1.07
CA PRO A 59 -3.77 2.05 0.33
C PRO A 59 -5.28 2.15 0.55
N GLY A 60 -5.78 1.52 1.61
CA GLY A 60 -7.22 1.39 1.83
C GLY A 60 -7.60 1.26 3.30
N THR A 61 -8.90 1.44 3.57
CA THR A 61 -9.51 1.03 4.85
C THR A 61 -9.82 -0.46 4.90
N SER A 62 -9.76 -1.13 3.75
CA SER A 62 -10.22 -2.50 3.51
C SER A 62 -9.41 -3.14 2.38
N TYR A 63 -9.38 -4.46 2.34
CA TYR A 63 -8.81 -5.20 1.20
C TYR A 63 -9.85 -5.34 0.08
N ALA A 64 -9.43 -5.82 -1.09
CA ALA A 64 -10.29 -5.98 -2.27
C ALA A 64 -11.28 -7.17 -2.22
N TYR A 65 -11.69 -7.61 -1.03
CA TYR A 65 -12.72 -8.63 -0.88
C TYR A 65 -14.14 -8.03 -0.92
N PRO A 66 -15.18 -8.85 -1.20
CA PRO A 66 -16.56 -8.44 -1.03
C PRO A 66 -16.88 -7.89 0.37
N VAL A 67 -17.84 -6.97 0.44
CA VAL A 67 -18.24 -6.29 1.69
C VAL A 67 -18.68 -7.25 2.80
N THR A 68 -19.16 -8.45 2.46
CA THR A 68 -19.51 -9.51 3.42
C THR A 68 -18.28 -9.93 4.24
N ILE A 69 -17.17 -10.24 3.56
CA ILE A 69 -15.89 -10.59 4.19
C ILE A 69 -15.33 -9.40 4.96
N GLU A 70 -15.34 -8.19 4.37
CA GLU A 70 -14.79 -7.01 5.05
C GLU A 70 -15.57 -6.66 6.33
N ARG A 71 -16.89 -6.93 6.38
CA ARG A 71 -17.72 -6.80 7.59
C ARG A 71 -17.41 -7.90 8.60
N GLU A 72 -17.37 -9.16 8.17
CA GLU A 72 -17.07 -10.30 9.04
C GLU A 72 -15.70 -10.14 9.72
N GLN A 73 -14.71 -9.67 8.96
CA GLN A 73 -13.35 -9.41 9.45
C GLN A 73 -13.16 -7.99 10.02
N LYS A 74 -14.26 -7.25 10.26
CA LYS A 74 -14.30 -5.99 11.01
C LYS A 74 -13.44 -4.85 10.43
N ARG A 75 -13.23 -4.82 9.11
CA ARG A 75 -12.47 -3.76 8.43
C ARG A 75 -13.33 -2.57 7.99
N VAL A 76 -14.62 -2.80 7.68
CA VAL A 76 -15.54 -1.72 7.30
C VAL A 76 -15.62 -0.69 8.43
N LYS A 77 -15.30 0.57 8.13
CA LYS A 77 -15.33 1.67 9.09
C LYS A 77 -16.75 2.22 9.27
N GLN A 78 -17.04 2.73 10.47
CA GLN A 78 -18.27 3.46 10.75
C GLN A 78 -17.92 4.93 10.94
N LEU A 79 -18.67 5.82 10.28
CA LEU A 79 -18.57 7.26 10.48
C LEU A 79 -19.85 7.73 11.16
N GLN A 80 -19.71 8.43 12.28
CA GLN A 80 -20.86 8.90 13.07
C GLN A 80 -21.58 10.07 12.37
N PRO A 81 -22.87 10.32 12.68
CA PRO A 81 -23.58 11.49 12.15
C PRO A 81 -22.82 12.79 12.45
N GLY A 82 -22.60 13.59 11.39
CA GLY A 82 -21.87 14.86 11.48
C GLY A 82 -20.34 14.76 11.61
N ALA A 83 -19.76 13.55 11.62
CA ALA A 83 -18.31 13.36 11.67
C ALA A 83 -17.66 13.42 10.28
N SER A 84 -16.35 13.68 10.27
CA SER A 84 -15.51 13.67 9.07
C SER A 84 -14.35 12.68 9.24
N ALA A 85 -13.93 12.05 8.15
CA ALA A 85 -12.69 11.28 8.07
C ALA A 85 -11.70 12.01 7.15
N GLN A 86 -10.41 11.92 7.48
CA GLN A 86 -9.33 12.53 6.72
C GLN A 86 -8.54 11.45 5.99
N PHE A 87 -8.08 11.79 4.78
CA PHE A 87 -7.23 10.93 3.95
C PHE A 87 -6.17 11.81 3.29
N ASP A 88 -4.96 11.76 3.83
CA ASP A 88 -3.81 12.54 3.43
C ASP A 88 -2.83 11.62 2.69
N LEU A 89 -2.62 11.89 1.40
CA LEU A 89 -1.69 11.14 0.57
C LEU A 89 -0.81 12.11 -0.21
N THR A 90 0.46 11.73 -0.39
CA THR A 90 1.39 12.43 -1.28
C THR A 90 1.87 11.47 -2.36
N TYR A 91 1.64 11.83 -3.61
CA TYR A 91 2.17 11.11 -4.77
C TYR A 91 3.42 11.83 -5.28
N THR A 92 4.48 11.09 -5.56
CA THR A 92 5.72 11.66 -6.11
C THR A 92 6.14 10.88 -7.34
N LEU A 93 6.38 11.60 -8.44
CA LEU A 93 7.05 11.07 -9.62
C LEU A 93 8.56 11.11 -9.39
N LEU A 94 9.16 9.93 -9.24
CA LEU A 94 10.60 9.78 -9.07
C LEU A 94 11.24 9.77 -10.46
N HIS A 95 12.14 10.72 -10.72
CA HIS A 95 12.67 10.95 -12.07
C HIS A 95 14.20 10.91 -12.17
N ASP A 96 14.87 10.49 -11.11
CA ASP A 96 16.31 10.20 -11.10
C ASP A 96 16.65 9.15 -10.02
N SER A 97 17.88 8.63 -10.06
CA SER A 97 18.35 7.60 -9.15
C SER A 97 18.55 8.08 -7.71
N ALA A 98 18.81 9.37 -7.49
CA ALA A 98 18.95 9.91 -6.14
C ALA A 98 17.60 9.94 -5.41
N GLN A 99 16.53 10.29 -6.13
CA GLN A 99 15.16 10.24 -5.60
C GLN A 99 14.70 8.82 -5.28
N VAL A 100 15.01 7.85 -6.17
CA VAL A 100 14.73 6.43 -5.90
C VAL A 100 15.49 5.96 -4.66
N ALA A 101 16.79 6.24 -4.56
CA ALA A 101 17.60 5.84 -3.40
C ALA A 101 17.10 6.46 -2.09
N ALA A 102 16.67 7.73 -2.11
CA ALA A 102 16.10 8.39 -0.93
C ALA A 102 14.79 7.74 -0.46
N VAL A 103 13.92 7.35 -1.40
CA VAL A 103 12.68 6.61 -1.11
C VAL A 103 13.00 5.23 -0.52
N GLU A 104 13.91 4.47 -1.12
CA GLU A 104 14.34 3.17 -0.60
C GLU A 104 14.95 3.28 0.80
N GLN A 105 15.77 4.31 1.05
CA GLN A 105 16.35 4.56 2.36
C GLN A 105 15.27 4.87 3.42
N LYS A 106 14.28 5.71 3.08
CA LYS A 106 13.16 6.01 3.99
C LYS A 106 12.34 4.75 4.30
N ILE A 107 12.07 3.91 3.30
CA ILE A 107 11.39 2.62 3.49
C ILE A 107 12.23 1.70 4.39
N ALA A 108 13.54 1.61 4.17
CA ALA A 108 14.44 0.79 4.97
C ALA A 108 14.48 1.24 6.44
N GLN A 109 14.42 2.56 6.71
CA GLN A 109 14.32 3.09 8.08
C GLN A 109 13.00 2.70 8.76
N ILE A 110 11.87 2.75 8.04
CA ILE A 110 10.56 2.32 8.56
C ILE A 110 10.56 0.81 8.83
N GLN A 111 11.17 0.02 7.94
CA GLN A 111 11.28 -1.42 8.10
C GLN A 111 12.13 -1.79 9.33
N GLY A 112 13.30 -1.15 9.50
CA GLY A 112 14.25 -1.47 10.56
C GLY A 112 14.61 -2.96 10.59
N ASP A 113 14.66 -3.53 11.79
CA ASP A 113 14.93 -4.96 12.01
C ASP A 113 13.66 -5.83 12.00
N ASN A 114 12.49 -5.26 11.68
CA ASN A 114 11.25 -6.04 11.61
C ASN A 114 11.34 -7.06 10.49
N LYS A 115 11.11 -8.34 10.80
CA LYS A 115 11.08 -9.39 9.77
C LYS A 115 9.77 -9.37 9.03
N VAL A 116 9.83 -9.48 7.70
CA VAL A 116 8.65 -9.68 6.86
C VAL A 116 8.14 -11.11 7.08
N ALA A 117 6.88 -11.25 7.47
CA ALA A 117 6.20 -12.53 7.58
C ALA A 117 5.41 -12.80 6.29
N GLU A 118 5.91 -13.70 5.45
CA GLU A 118 5.22 -14.16 4.25
C GLU A 118 4.27 -15.31 4.61
N ASN A 119 2.97 -15.01 4.67
CA ASN A 119 1.94 -16.01 4.97
C ASN A 119 1.35 -16.57 3.68
N GLU A 120 1.56 -17.86 3.41
CA GLU A 120 1.06 -18.53 2.20
C GLU A 120 -0.47 -18.68 2.16
N THR A 121 -1.12 -18.62 3.33
CA THR A 121 -2.56 -18.81 3.45
C THR A 121 -3.31 -17.49 3.23
N PRO A 122 -4.25 -17.41 2.26
CA PRO A 122 -5.13 -16.25 2.13
C PRO A 122 -5.94 -15.99 3.39
N ILE A 123 -6.13 -14.73 3.75
CA ILE A 123 -6.88 -14.35 4.97
C ILE A 123 -8.40 -14.59 4.85
N ALA A 124 -8.89 -14.81 3.62
CA ALA A 124 -10.28 -15.13 3.33
C ALA A 124 -10.38 -15.88 1.99
N LYS A 125 -11.54 -16.52 1.77
CA LYS A 125 -11.95 -17.09 0.49
C LYS A 125 -13.29 -16.48 0.10
N GLU A 126 -13.31 -15.78 -1.04
CA GLU A 126 -14.53 -15.20 -1.64
C GLU A 126 -15.34 -16.20 -2.45
#